data_AF-A0AAW0DAQ1-F1
#
_entry.id   AF-A0AAW0DAQ1-F1
#
_cell.length_a   1.000
_cell.length_b   1.000
_cell.length_c   1.000
_cell.angle_alpha   90.00
_cell.angle_beta   90.00
_cell.angle_gamma   90.00
#
_symmetry.space_group_name_H-M   'P 1'
#
loop_
_entity.id
_entity.type
_entity.pdbx_description
1 polymer ?
#
loop_
_entity_poly.entity_id
_entity_poly.type
_entity_poly.pdbx_seq_one_letter_code
_entity_poly.pdbx_strand_id
1 'polypeptide(L)'
;MIFTNLISLFVTVVAVVATPIQPQQLDVISPAITSPNATARWTLGSTQRVVWETSKIPPSFATNRGMLVLGHLSTYTDSEGEQRVSENLNYTHPLASGFQIGAGSYDVVVPLDAPPRKDYIIVLFGDSGNRSPTFEIRK
;
A
#
# COMPACT_ATOMS: atom_id res chain seq x y z
N MET A 1 10.46 -66.73 56.02
CA MET A 1 9.57 -66.32 54.90
C MET A 1 9.56 -64.80 54.85
N ILE A 2 9.92 -64.28 53.69
CA ILE A 2 10.09 -62.87 53.30
C ILE A 2 8.72 -62.32 52.88
N PHE A 3 8.40 -61.05 53.19
CA PHE A 3 7.56 -60.24 52.32
C PHE A 3 7.99 -58.77 52.37
N THR A 4 8.60 -58.33 51.26
CA THR A 4 9.03 -56.97 50.96
C THR A 4 7.86 -56.22 50.34
N ASN A 5 7.47 -55.06 50.89
CA ASN A 5 6.42 -54.21 50.30
C ASN A 5 7.05 -53.28 49.25
N LEU A 6 6.65 -53.42 47.99
CA LEU A 6 6.99 -52.51 46.90
C LEU A 6 5.87 -51.46 46.77
N ILE A 7 6.15 -50.19 47.03
CA ILE A 7 5.23 -49.09 46.73
C ILE A 7 5.53 -48.62 45.30
N SER A 8 4.58 -48.81 44.39
CA SER A 8 4.65 -48.34 43.01
C SER A 8 4.09 -46.92 42.93
N LEU A 9 4.93 -45.98 42.45
CA LEU A 9 4.56 -44.59 42.20
C LEU A 9 4.28 -44.41 40.70
N PHE A 10 3.02 -44.18 40.33
CA PHE A 10 2.66 -43.80 38.96
C PHE A 10 2.77 -42.28 38.81
N VAL A 11 3.75 -41.81 38.02
CA VAL A 11 3.85 -40.40 37.61
C VAL A 11 3.24 -40.27 36.22
N THR A 12 2.13 -39.53 36.12
CA THR A 12 1.50 -39.16 34.85
C THR A 12 2.16 -37.87 34.33
N VAL A 13 2.83 -37.96 33.19
CA VAL A 13 3.37 -36.80 32.48
C VAL A 13 2.30 -36.31 31.51
N VAL A 14 1.75 -35.12 31.74
CA VAL A 14 0.87 -34.44 30.77
C VAL A 14 1.78 -33.69 29.80
N ALA A 15 1.84 -34.13 28.54
CA ALA A 15 2.54 -33.41 27.49
C ALA A 15 1.72 -32.18 27.07
N VAL A 16 2.24 -30.98 27.32
CA VAL A 16 1.70 -29.74 26.76
C VAL A 16 2.18 -29.64 25.31
N VAL A 17 1.28 -29.81 24.34
CA VAL A 17 1.59 -29.59 22.93
C VAL A 17 1.46 -28.09 22.65
N ALA A 18 2.59 -27.40 22.49
CA ALA A 18 2.59 -26.04 21.98
C ALA A 18 2.30 -26.07 20.47
N THR A 19 1.22 -25.41 20.03
CA THR A 19 0.97 -25.21 18.60
C THR A 19 2.01 -24.21 18.06
N PRO A 20 2.74 -24.53 16.97
CA PRO A 20 3.62 -23.55 16.36
C PRO A 20 2.79 -22.37 15.86
N ILE A 21 3.08 -21.17 16.39
CA ILE A 21 2.57 -19.92 15.82
C ILE A 21 3.29 -19.74 14.49
N GLN A 22 2.57 -19.92 13.39
CA GLN A 22 3.10 -19.67 12.06
C GLN A 22 3.41 -18.16 11.99
N PRO A 23 4.66 -17.75 11.68
CA PRO A 23 4.97 -16.33 11.55
C PRO A 23 4.06 -15.72 10.48
N GLN A 24 3.23 -14.74 10.86
CA GLN A 24 2.56 -13.92 9.87
C GLN A 24 3.64 -13.18 9.10
N GLN A 25 3.85 -13.57 7.85
CA GLN A 25 4.65 -12.80 6.92
C GLN A 25 3.98 -11.42 6.82
N LEU A 26 4.65 -10.39 7.31
CA LEU A 26 4.27 -9.00 7.08
C LEU A 26 4.58 -8.70 5.62
N ASP A 27 3.75 -9.20 4.71
CA ASP A 27 3.86 -8.88 3.29
C ASP A 27 3.54 -7.41 3.12
N VAL A 28 4.57 -6.62 2.81
CA VAL A 28 4.44 -5.26 2.33
C VAL A 28 4.18 -5.34 0.83
N ILE A 29 3.01 -4.92 0.38
CA ILE A 29 2.56 -4.97 -1.01
C ILE A 29 2.49 -3.56 -1.56
N SER A 30 3.33 -3.31 -2.56
CA SER A 30 3.36 -2.07 -3.30
C SER A 30 2.96 -2.34 -4.75
N PRO A 31 1.65 -2.38 -5.08
CA PRO A 31 1.19 -2.67 -6.43
C PRO A 31 1.53 -1.52 -7.37
N ALA A 32 2.20 -1.83 -8.49
CA ALA A 32 2.67 -0.83 -9.44
C ALA A 32 1.50 -0.18 -10.18
N ILE A 33 1.46 1.17 -10.19
CA ILE A 33 0.50 1.93 -11.01
C ILE A 33 0.93 1.87 -12.48
N THR A 34 0.03 1.41 -13.35
CA THR A 34 0.23 1.32 -14.81
C THR A 34 -0.47 2.43 -15.58
N SER A 35 -1.49 3.06 -14.98
CA SER A 35 -2.12 4.29 -15.48
C SER A 35 -2.43 5.22 -14.30
N PRO A 36 -2.06 6.51 -14.36
CA PRO A 36 -1.44 7.20 -15.48
C PRO A 36 0.03 6.79 -15.72
N ASN A 37 0.47 6.89 -16.96
CA ASN A 37 1.86 6.70 -17.37
C ASN A 37 2.50 8.04 -17.82
N ALA A 38 3.76 7.99 -18.25
CA ALA A 38 4.51 9.20 -18.61
C ALA A 38 3.94 10.02 -19.78
N THR A 39 3.06 9.45 -20.60
CA THR A 39 2.42 10.15 -21.72
C THR A 39 1.00 10.61 -21.42
N ALA A 40 0.47 10.28 -20.24
CA ALA A 40 -0.87 10.65 -19.85
C ALA A 40 -1.04 12.17 -19.75
N ARG A 41 -2.17 12.65 -20.27
CA ARG A 41 -2.58 14.06 -20.23
C ARG A 41 -4.02 14.13 -19.74
N TRP A 42 -4.18 14.55 -18.50
CA TRP A 42 -5.48 14.64 -17.84
C TRP A 42 -6.03 16.07 -17.94
N THR A 43 -7.33 16.18 -18.19
CA THR A 43 -8.02 17.47 -18.23
C THR A 43 -8.68 17.74 -16.88
N LEU A 44 -8.61 18.98 -16.39
CA LEU A 44 -9.28 19.40 -15.15
C LEU A 44 -10.78 19.01 -15.17
N GLY A 45 -11.29 18.53 -14.03
CA GLY A 45 -12.70 18.12 -13.87
C GLY A 45 -13.10 16.83 -14.58
N SER A 46 -12.21 16.24 -15.40
CA SER A 46 -12.53 14.97 -16.08
C SER A 46 -12.47 13.78 -15.13
N THR A 47 -13.25 12.74 -15.43
CA THR A 47 -13.09 11.44 -14.80
C THR A 47 -11.96 10.68 -15.49
N GLN A 48 -11.01 10.20 -14.71
CA GLN A 48 -9.84 9.45 -15.17
C GLN A 48 -9.74 8.13 -14.44
N ARG A 49 -9.30 7.09 -15.15
CA ARG A 49 -9.13 5.76 -14.57
C ARG A 49 -7.69 5.54 -14.14
N VAL A 50 -7.48 5.34 -12.84
CA VAL A 50 -6.21 4.88 -12.28
C VAL A 50 -6.20 3.37 -12.27
N VAL A 51 -5.10 2.77 -12.71
CA VAL A 51 -4.96 1.30 -12.84
C VAL A 51 -3.64 0.87 -12.21
N TRP A 52 -3.66 -0.25 -11.51
CA TRP A 52 -2.48 -0.85 -10.89
C TRP A 52 -2.49 -2.38 -11.03
N GLU A 53 -1.29 -2.97 -10.90
CA GLU A 53 -1.09 -4.42 -10.98
C GLU A 53 -1.63 -5.12 -9.72
N THR A 54 -2.46 -6.15 -9.91
CA THR A 54 -3.02 -6.96 -8.82
C THR A 54 -2.38 -8.35 -8.71
N SER A 55 -1.56 -8.74 -9.68
CA SER A 55 -0.94 -10.07 -9.76
C SER A 55 -0.08 -10.42 -8.53
N LYS A 56 0.44 -9.42 -7.82
CA LYS A 56 1.27 -9.58 -6.62
C LYS A 56 0.51 -9.32 -5.31
N ILE A 57 -0.79 -9.07 -5.35
CA ILE A 57 -1.62 -8.85 -4.17
C ILE A 57 -2.12 -10.22 -3.68
N PRO A 58 -1.67 -10.72 -2.50
CA PRO A 58 -2.20 -11.94 -1.92
C PRO A 58 -3.71 -11.81 -1.61
N PRO A 59 -4.47 -12.91 -1.62
CA PRO A 59 -5.90 -12.88 -1.33
C PRO A 59 -6.25 -12.24 0.03
N SER A 60 -5.37 -12.37 1.03
CA SER A 60 -5.54 -11.77 2.35
C SER A 60 -5.52 -10.23 2.35
N PHE A 61 -4.93 -9.60 1.32
CA PHE A 61 -4.83 -8.15 1.18
C PHE A 61 -5.75 -7.57 0.12
N ALA A 62 -6.37 -8.41 -0.72
CA ALA A 62 -7.24 -7.95 -1.80
C ALA A 62 -8.41 -7.06 -1.29
N THR A 63 -8.87 -7.28 -0.07
CA THR A 63 -9.97 -6.51 0.56
C THR A 63 -9.50 -5.29 1.35
N ASN A 64 -8.18 -5.04 1.45
CA ASN A 64 -7.65 -3.88 2.14
C ASN A 64 -8.13 -2.58 1.48
N ARG A 65 -8.39 -1.58 2.32
CA ARG A 65 -8.87 -0.27 1.89
C ARG A 65 -7.71 0.57 1.37
N GLY A 66 -7.83 1.05 0.15
CA GLY A 66 -6.84 1.91 -0.49
C GLY A 66 -7.21 3.40 -0.48
N MET A 67 -6.23 4.23 -0.83
CA MET A 67 -6.37 5.67 -1.03
C MET A 67 -5.50 6.12 -2.20
N LEU A 68 -6.06 6.93 -3.10
CA LEU A 68 -5.32 7.57 -4.20
C LEU A 68 -5.08 9.03 -3.84
N VAL A 69 -3.82 9.45 -3.81
CA VAL A 69 -3.42 10.82 -3.49
C VAL A 69 -2.73 11.44 -4.68
N LEU A 70 -3.15 12.65 -5.06
CA LEU A 70 -2.48 13.46 -6.06
C LEU A 70 -1.30 14.21 -5.41
N GLY A 71 -0.15 14.19 -6.07
CA GLY A 71 1.01 14.99 -5.70
C GLY A 71 1.72 15.53 -6.94
N HIS A 72 2.82 16.22 -6.73
CA HIS A 72 3.69 16.68 -7.80
C HIS A 72 5.14 16.74 -7.34
N LEU A 73 6.06 16.44 -8.24
CA LEU A 73 7.47 16.49 -7.89
C LEU A 73 7.98 17.93 -7.81
N SER A 74 8.82 18.22 -6.83
CA SER A 74 9.61 19.46 -6.78
C SER A 74 10.98 19.18 -6.19
N THR A 75 12.01 19.82 -6.74
CA THR A 75 13.37 19.74 -6.20
C THR A 75 13.62 20.89 -5.23
N TYR A 76 14.27 20.63 -4.11
CA TYR A 76 14.71 21.64 -3.14
C TYR A 76 16.11 21.29 -2.60
N THR A 77 16.83 22.30 -2.10
CA THR A 77 18.12 22.10 -1.43
C THR A 77 17.89 21.98 0.08
N ASP A 78 18.42 20.95 0.72
CA ASP A 78 18.35 20.79 2.18
C ASP A 78 19.40 21.64 2.93
N SER A 79 19.42 21.51 4.26
CA SER A 79 20.37 22.19 5.14
C SER A 79 21.83 21.81 4.91
N GLU A 80 22.08 20.63 4.34
CA GLU A 80 23.42 20.15 4.01
C GLU A 80 23.86 20.57 2.59
N GLY A 81 23.02 21.27 1.84
CA GLY A 81 23.31 21.71 0.48
C GLY A 81 22.99 20.66 -0.59
N GLU A 82 22.33 19.55 -0.24
CA GLU A 82 22.00 18.48 -1.17
C GLU A 82 20.66 18.70 -1.87
N GLN A 83 20.58 18.37 -3.15
CA GLN A 83 19.31 18.39 -3.89
C GLN A 83 18.44 17.19 -3.48
N ARG A 84 17.24 17.47 -2.99
CA ARG A 84 16.22 16.50 -2.61
C ARG A 84 14.97 16.67 -3.45
N VAL A 85 14.15 15.62 -3.54
CA VAL A 85 12.87 15.64 -4.27
C VAL A 85 11.72 15.47 -3.27
N SER A 86 10.78 16.41 -3.30
CA SER A 86 9.50 16.33 -2.59
C SER A 86 8.40 15.85 -3.54
N GLU A 87 7.46 15.08 -3.01
CA GLU A 87 6.28 14.59 -3.74
C GLU A 87 5.05 15.48 -3.59
N ASN A 88 5.09 16.45 -2.66
CA ASN A 88 4.02 17.44 -2.41
C ASN A 88 2.60 16.85 -2.44
N LEU A 89 2.42 15.75 -1.72
CA LEU A 89 1.18 14.96 -1.71
C LEU A 89 0.06 15.72 -0.98
N ASN A 90 -1.11 15.79 -1.61
CA ASN A 90 -2.30 16.43 -1.03
C ASN A 90 -3.10 15.42 -0.19
N TYR A 91 -2.56 15.07 0.99
CA TYR A 91 -3.20 14.11 1.90
C TYR A 91 -4.54 14.58 2.47
N THR A 92 -4.78 15.89 2.53
CA THR A 92 -6.03 16.44 3.06
C THR A 92 -7.20 16.29 2.09
N HIS A 93 -6.92 16.13 0.79
CA HIS A 93 -7.92 15.96 -0.26
C HIS A 93 -7.51 14.82 -1.20
N PRO A 94 -7.60 13.54 -0.76
CA PRO A 94 -7.33 12.42 -1.63
C PRO A 94 -8.30 12.39 -2.81
N LEU A 95 -7.85 11.90 -3.97
CA LEU A 95 -8.69 11.73 -5.15
C LEU A 95 -9.78 10.67 -4.95
N ALA A 96 -9.46 9.64 -4.17
CA ALA A 96 -10.38 8.59 -3.76
C ALA A 96 -9.87 7.89 -2.50
N SER A 97 -10.77 7.34 -1.71
CA SER A 97 -10.42 6.51 -0.55
C SER A 97 -11.46 5.44 -0.29
N GLY A 98 -11.05 4.37 0.41
CA GLY A 98 -11.95 3.32 0.89
C GLY A 98 -12.32 2.25 -0.14
N PHE A 99 -11.73 2.26 -1.33
CA PHE A 99 -11.89 1.19 -2.31
C PHE A 99 -11.02 -0.03 -1.96
N GLN A 100 -11.37 -1.21 -2.48
CA GLN A 100 -10.56 -2.41 -2.28
C GLN A 100 -9.36 -2.40 -3.23
N ILE A 101 -8.15 -2.59 -2.70
CA ILE A 101 -6.93 -2.60 -3.53
C ILE A 101 -6.91 -3.78 -4.51
N GLY A 102 -7.62 -4.88 -4.23
CA GLY A 102 -7.78 -6.00 -5.17
C GLY A 102 -8.58 -5.67 -6.43
N ALA A 103 -9.28 -4.53 -6.48
CA ALA A 103 -10.06 -4.12 -7.65
C ALA A 103 -9.19 -3.76 -8.87
N GLY A 104 -7.91 -3.44 -8.67
CA GLY A 104 -6.95 -3.13 -9.75
C GLY A 104 -7.16 -1.80 -10.47
N SER A 105 -8.28 -1.12 -10.24
CA SER A 105 -8.53 0.20 -10.78
C SER A 105 -9.56 0.98 -9.97
N TYR A 106 -9.54 2.30 -10.10
CA TYR A 106 -10.57 3.19 -9.56
C TYR A 106 -10.71 4.43 -10.44
N ASP A 107 -11.94 4.93 -10.58
CA ASP A 107 -12.23 6.17 -11.28
C ASP A 107 -12.13 7.36 -10.33
N VAL A 108 -11.37 8.37 -10.73
CA VAL A 108 -11.15 9.60 -9.95
C VAL A 108 -11.56 10.82 -10.75
N VAL A 109 -11.98 11.87 -10.06
CA VAL A 109 -12.22 13.18 -10.67
C VAL A 109 -10.97 14.03 -10.50
N VAL A 110 -10.48 14.60 -11.59
CA VAL A 110 -9.34 15.53 -11.55
C VAL A 110 -9.79 16.83 -10.88
N PRO A 111 -9.12 17.31 -9.82
CA PRO A 111 -9.52 18.55 -9.13
C PRO A 111 -9.54 19.74 -10.09
N LEU A 112 -10.60 20.57 -10.03
CA LEU A 112 -10.77 21.73 -10.91
C LEU A 112 -9.78 22.86 -10.61
N ASP A 113 -9.24 22.90 -9.40
CA ASP A 113 -8.32 23.89 -8.87
C ASP A 113 -6.85 23.49 -8.98
N ALA A 114 -6.56 22.29 -9.51
CA ALA A 114 -5.19 21.84 -9.73
C ALA A 114 -4.47 22.74 -10.75
N PRO A 115 -3.31 23.35 -10.40
CA PRO A 115 -2.53 24.12 -11.35
C PRO A 115 -2.07 23.27 -12.55
N PRO A 116 -2.04 23.79 -13.79
CA PRO A 116 -1.48 23.02 -14.91
C PRO A 116 0.01 22.74 -14.73
N ARG A 117 0.43 21.47 -14.73
CA ARG A 117 1.84 21.03 -14.58
C ARG A 117 2.09 19.69 -15.30
N LYS A 118 3.36 19.31 -15.46
CA LYS A 118 3.80 18.10 -16.20
C LYS A 118 4.43 17.00 -15.34
N ASP A 119 4.52 17.26 -14.05
CA ASP A 119 5.25 16.51 -13.03
C ASP A 119 4.29 16.03 -11.93
N TYR A 120 3.00 15.90 -12.26
CA TYR A 120 2.02 15.28 -11.38
C TYR A 120 2.31 13.80 -11.21
N ILE A 121 2.02 13.29 -10.03
CA ILE A 121 2.11 11.87 -9.68
C ILE A 121 0.84 11.47 -8.94
N ILE A 122 0.54 10.17 -8.98
CA ILE A 122 -0.44 9.56 -8.09
C ILE A 122 0.29 8.56 -7.20
N VAL A 123 -0.05 8.59 -5.91
CA VAL A 123 0.37 7.57 -4.96
C VAL A 123 -0.85 6.76 -4.54
N LEU A 124 -0.75 5.45 -4.70
CA LEU A 124 -1.69 4.47 -4.17
C LEU A 124 -1.20 4.02 -2.79
N PHE A 125 -2.00 4.26 -1.76
CA PHE A 125 -1.81 3.73 -0.42
C PHE A 125 -2.75 2.54 -0.19
N GLY A 126 -2.31 1.55 0.59
CA GLY A 126 -3.10 0.39 1.01
C GLY A 126 -2.43 -0.30 2.21
N ASP A 127 -1.27 -0.92 2.00
CA ASP A 127 -0.32 -1.25 3.07
C ASP A 127 0.96 -0.41 2.97
N SER A 128 1.38 -0.06 1.76
CA SER A 128 2.52 0.78 1.43
C SER A 128 2.16 1.69 0.26
N GLY A 129 2.90 2.79 0.10
CA GLY A 129 2.72 3.71 -1.02
C GLY A 129 3.37 3.17 -2.29
N ASN A 130 2.66 3.23 -3.42
CA ASN A 130 3.24 3.05 -4.75
C ASN A 130 2.97 4.28 -5.63
N ARG A 131 4.02 4.81 -6.25
CA ARG A 131 3.99 6.05 -7.03
C ARG A 131 3.99 5.78 -8.53
N SER A 132 3.12 6.46 -9.27
CA SER A 132 3.11 6.45 -10.73
C SER A 132 4.36 7.14 -11.33
N PRO A 133 4.64 6.94 -12.64
CA PRO A 133 5.40 7.91 -13.40
C PRO A 133 4.77 9.32 -13.34
N THR A 134 5.55 10.35 -13.66
CA THR A 134 5.04 11.72 -13.80
C THR A 134 4.12 11.85 -15.00
N PHE A 135 3.04 12.63 -14.90
CA PHE A 135 2.13 12.90 -16.00
C PHE A 135 1.66 14.37 -16.02
N GLU A 136 0.95 14.76 -17.06
CA GLU A 136 0.47 16.14 -17.24
C GLU A 136 -1.00 16.30 -16.84
N ILE A 137 -1.29 17.37 -16.10
CA ILE A 137 -2.65 17.91 -15.93
C ILE A 137 -2.71 19.26 -16.66
N ARG A 138 -3.74 19.44 -17.48
CA ARG A 138 -3.96 20.63 -18.31
C ARG A 138 -5.40 21.14 -18.19
N LYS A 139 -5.58 22.41 -18.58
CA LYS A 139 -6.91 23.03 -18.71
C LYS A 139 -7.72 22.39 -19.83
#